data_AF-A0A9D1A7W8-F1
#
_entry.id   AF-A0A9D1A7W8-F1
#
_cell.length_a   1.000
_cell.length_b   1.000
_cell.length_c   1.000
_cell.angle_alpha   90.00
_cell.angle_beta   90.00
_cell.angle_gamma   90.00
#
_symmetry.space_group_name_H-M   'P 1'
#
loop_
_entity.id
_entity.type
_entity.pdbx_description
1 polymer ?
#
loop_
_entity_poly.entity_id
_entity_poly.type
_entity_poly.pdbx_seq_one_letter_code
_entity_poly.pdbx_strand_id
1 'polypeptide(L)'
;NVSLVPGIESLDLENQSIIALLKDTYKLDLRCSNRELRAVLADDTSSKLLGVSQKFPLLQVSDLKTGIFQGEELPVEYYTFLYVTDRIRYSPEL
;
A
#
# COMPACT_ATOMS: atom_id res chain seq x y z
N ASN A 1 8.89 -22.71 -5.07
CA ASN A 1 8.45 -21.32 -4.93
C ASN A 1 9.31 -20.42 -5.79
N VAL A 2 8.74 -19.87 -6.85
CA VAL A 2 9.38 -18.80 -7.63
C VAL A 2 9.12 -17.49 -6.88
N SER A 3 10.17 -16.72 -6.57
CA SER A 3 10.02 -15.37 -6.05
C SER A 3 9.84 -14.41 -7.23
N LEU A 4 8.83 -13.54 -7.17
CA LEU A 4 8.58 -12.53 -8.22
C LEU A 4 9.56 -11.36 -8.15
N VAL A 5 10.10 -11.09 -6.95
CA VAL A 5 10.95 -9.92 -6.66
C VAL A 5 12.20 -10.34 -5.86
N PRO A 6 13.05 -11.23 -6.41
CA PRO A 6 14.20 -11.74 -5.68
C PRO A 6 15.17 -10.62 -5.29
N GLY A 7 15.64 -10.63 -4.04
CA GLY A 7 16.66 -9.73 -3.52
C GLY A 7 16.20 -8.30 -3.24
N ILE A 8 14.90 -8.00 -3.34
CA ILE A 8 14.36 -6.66 -3.10
C ILE A 8 14.66 -6.15 -1.67
N GLU A 9 14.74 -7.05 -0.70
CA GLU A 9 15.07 -6.79 0.70
C GLU A 9 16.50 -6.28 0.92
N SER A 10 17.39 -6.48 -0.06
CA SER A 10 18.77 -6.03 -0.01
C SER A 10 18.98 -4.64 -0.61
N LEU A 11 17.96 -4.09 -1.27
CA LEU A 11 18.02 -2.78 -1.92
C LEU A 11 17.77 -1.67 -0.90
N ASP A 12 18.51 -0.58 -1.04
CA ASP A 12 18.18 0.66 -0.34
C ASP A 12 16.99 1.34 -1.05
N LEU A 13 15.87 1.43 -0.34
CA LEU A 13 14.63 1.99 -0.83
C LEU A 13 14.38 3.41 -0.30
N GLU A 14 15.33 3.99 0.43
CA GLU A 14 15.17 5.34 0.96
C GLU A 14 15.03 6.36 -0.18
N ASN A 15 13.95 7.16 -0.13
CA ASN A 15 13.58 8.13 -1.17
C ASN A 15 13.40 7.52 -2.58
N GLN A 16 13.17 6.21 -2.68
CA GLN A 16 12.89 5.52 -3.95
C GLN A 16 11.41 5.19 -4.10
N SER A 17 10.91 5.25 -5.34
CA SER A 17 9.56 4.75 -5.65
C SER A 17 9.58 3.23 -5.80
N ILE A 18 8.99 2.52 -4.84
CA ILE A 18 8.83 1.06 -4.91
C ILE A 18 8.09 0.65 -6.19
N ILE A 19 7.08 1.42 -6.61
CA ILE A 19 6.31 1.12 -7.83
C ILE A 19 7.18 1.24 -9.08
N ALA A 20 8.03 2.26 -9.16
CA ALA A 20 8.95 2.41 -10.29
C ALA A 20 9.99 1.28 -10.30
N LEU A 21 10.55 0.93 -9.13
CA LEU A 21 11.50 -0.18 -8.99
C LEU A 21 10.90 -1.51 -9.50
N LEU A 22 9.68 -1.85 -9.08
CA LEU A 22 9.00 -3.08 -9.49
C LEU A 22 8.77 -3.12 -11.01
N LYS A 23 8.40 -1.98 -11.61
CA LYS A 23 8.22 -1.87 -13.05
C LYS A 23 9.53 -1.96 -13.83
N ASP A 24 10.53 -1.18 -13.45
CA ASP A 24 11.72 -0.98 -14.26
C ASP A 24 12.72 -2.13 -14.09
N THR A 25 12.87 -2.64 -12.86
CA THR A 25 13.84 -3.70 -12.54
C THR A 25 13.23 -5.09 -12.71
N TYR A 26 12.02 -5.29 -12.18
CA TYR A 26 11.37 -6.61 -12.16
C TYR A 26 10.37 -6.84 -13.30
N LYS A 27 10.12 -5.82 -14.14
CA LYS A 27 9.15 -5.86 -15.24
C LYS A 27 7.72 -6.19 -14.78
N LEU A 28 7.40 -5.81 -13.54
CA LEU A 28 6.07 -5.97 -12.94
C LEU A 28 5.32 -4.64 -12.99
N ASP A 29 4.44 -4.49 -13.97
CA ASP A 29 3.53 -3.34 -14.04
C ASP A 29 2.32 -3.63 -13.14
N LEU A 30 2.24 -2.95 -12.00
CA LEU A 30 1.23 -3.22 -10.99
C LEU A 30 -0.09 -2.53 -11.32
N ARG A 31 -1.20 -3.23 -11.03
CA ARG A 31 -2.55 -2.70 -11.07
C ARG A 31 -3.22 -2.92 -9.72
N CYS A 32 -4.00 -1.95 -9.27
CA CYS A 32 -4.84 -2.12 -8.08
C CYS A 32 -6.04 -3.00 -8.48
N SER A 33 -6.07 -4.24 -8.01
CA SER A 33 -7.16 -5.18 -8.32
C SER A 33 -8.32 -5.02 -7.34
N ASN A 34 -8.02 -4.72 -6.08
CA ASN A 34 -9.02 -4.48 -5.05
C ASN A 34 -8.56 -3.39 -4.07
N ARG A 35 -9.50 -2.55 -3.64
CA ARG A 35 -9.31 -1.53 -2.61
C ARG A 35 -10.47 -1.59 -1.62
N GLU A 36 -10.13 -1.74 -0.35
CA GLU A 36 -11.07 -1.64 0.76
C GLU A 36 -10.85 -0.31 1.50
N LEU A 37 -11.95 0.38 1.82
CA LEU A 37 -11.96 1.60 2.63
C LEU A 37 -12.76 1.35 3.91
N ARG A 38 -12.15 1.62 5.07
CA ARG A 38 -12.80 1.41 6.37
C ARG A 38 -12.60 2.61 7.29
N ALA A 39 -13.65 2.97 8.02
CA ALA A 39 -13.53 3.82 9.19
C ALA A 39 -13.01 2.99 10.36
N VAL A 40 -11.89 3.42 10.96
CA VAL A 40 -11.29 2.76 12.12
C VAL A 40 -10.94 3.80 13.19
N LEU A 41 -10.64 3.34 14.40
CA LEU A 41 -10.18 4.20 15.49
C LEU A 41 -8.69 4.01 15.70
N ALA A 42 -7.96 5.10 15.95
CA ALA A 42 -6.54 5.04 16.29
C ALA A 42 -6.32 4.25 17.58
N ASP A 43 -5.46 3.24 17.52
CA ASP A 43 -4.92 2.52 18.67
C ASP A 43 -3.72 3.26 19.28
N ASP A 44 -3.10 2.68 20.29
CA ASP A 44 -1.95 3.29 21.00
C ASP A 44 -0.73 3.51 20.10
N THR A 45 -0.53 2.64 19.11
CA THR A 45 0.62 2.70 18.21
C THR A 45 0.39 3.77 17.13
N SER A 46 -0.73 3.68 16.43
CA SER A 46 -1.12 4.61 15.37
C SER A 46 -1.35 6.03 15.90
N SER A 47 -1.93 6.20 17.09
CA SER A 47 -2.09 7.53 17.71
C SER A 47 -0.75 8.23 17.94
N LYS A 48 0.25 7.51 18.48
CA LYS A 48 1.61 8.03 18.68
C LYS A 48 2.31 8.33 17.36
N LEU A 49 2.29 7.40 16.40
CA LEU A 49 2.97 7.58 15.10
C LEU A 49 2.36 8.72 14.27
N LEU A 50 1.05 8.91 14.33
CA LEU A 50 0.33 9.92 13.54
C LEU A 50 0.18 11.28 14.25
N GLY A 51 0.48 11.34 15.55
CA GLY A 51 0.34 12.53 16.39
C GLY A 51 -1.12 12.94 16.57
N VAL A 52 -2.00 11.97 16.85
CA VAL A 52 -3.44 12.19 17.11
C VAL A 52 -3.84 11.62 18.47
N SER A 53 -5.02 11.97 18.98
CA SER A 53 -5.53 11.38 20.22
C SER A 53 -5.83 9.89 20.07
N GLN A 54 -5.83 9.15 21.19
CA GLN A 54 -6.36 7.79 21.21
C GLN A 54 -7.82 7.79 20.74
N LYS A 55 -8.20 6.73 20.02
CA LYS A 55 -9.52 6.58 19.40
C LYS A 55 -9.89 7.68 18.40
N PHE A 56 -8.92 8.45 17.90
CA PHE A 56 -9.17 9.39 16.82
C PHE A 56 -9.68 8.64 15.57
N PRO A 57 -10.73 9.14 14.86
CA PRO A 57 -11.22 8.52 13.64
C PRO A 57 -10.16 8.54 12.53
N LEU A 58 -9.88 7.39 11.93
CA LEU A 58 -8.96 7.25 10.81
C LEU A 58 -9.69 6.62 9.62
N LEU A 59 -9.20 6.92 8.42
CA LEU A 59 -9.56 6.19 7.22
C LEU A 59 -8.47 5.15 6.95
N GLN A 60 -8.80 3.88 7.12
CA GLN A 60 -7.97 2.76 6.71
C GLN A 60 -8.22 2.45 5.24
N VAL A 61 -7.14 2.28 4.49
CA VAL A 61 -7.18 1.81 3.12
C VAL A 61 -6.33 0.55 3.03
N SER A 62 -6.89 -0.50 2.46
CA SER A 62 -6.18 -1.74 2.16
C SER A 62 -6.24 -2.01 0.67
N ASP A 63 -5.09 -2.15 0.04
CA ASP A 63 -4.97 -2.41 -1.38
C ASP A 63 -4.38 -3.79 -1.63
N LEU A 64 -4.98 -4.54 -2.55
CA LEU A 64 -4.35 -5.66 -3.22
C LEU A 64 -3.92 -5.21 -4.61
N LYS A 65 -2.62 -5.31 -4.90
CA LYS A 65 -2.07 -5.08 -6.23
C LYS A 65 -1.66 -6.37 -6.89
N THR A 66 -2.04 -6.51 -8.14
CA THR A 66 -1.68 -7.62 -9.02
C THR A 66 -0.73 -7.16 -10.11
N GLY A 67 -0.02 -8.10 -10.71
CA GLY A 67 0.83 -7.91 -11.88
C GLY A 67 0.75 -9.12 -12.81
N ILE A 68 1.14 -8.93 -14.07
CA ILE A 68 1.17 -10.02 -15.06
C ILE A 68 2.57 -10.64 -15.06
N PHE A 69 2.64 -11.96 -14.85
CA PHE A 69 3.88 -12.72 -14.94
C PHE A 69 3.63 -13.99 -15.76
N GLN A 70 4.43 -14.19 -16.81
CA GLN A 70 4.28 -15.33 -17.74
C GLN A 70 2.86 -15.48 -18.33
N GLY A 71 2.13 -14.37 -18.49
CA GLY A 71 0.77 -14.36 -19.04
C GLY A 71 -0.34 -14.53 -18.01
N GLU A 72 0.00 -14.82 -16.75
CA GLU A 72 -0.96 -14.99 -15.66
C GLU A 72 -0.99 -13.75 -14.76
N GLU A 73 -2.17 -13.37 -14.28
CA GLU A 73 -2.33 -12.33 -13.28
C GLU A 73 -2.09 -12.91 -11.87
N LEU A 74 -1.15 -12.34 -11.13
CA LEU A 74 -0.75 -12.82 -9.82
C LEU A 74 -0.77 -11.67 -8.79
N PRO A 75 -1.10 -11.94 -7.52
CA PRO A 75 -0.94 -10.97 -6.44
C PRO A 75 0.54 -10.68 -6.21
N VAL A 76 0.90 -9.39 -6.12
CA VAL A 76 2.29 -8.95 -5.91
C VAL A 76 2.45 -8.22 -4.59
N GLU A 77 1.51 -7.35 -4.24
CA GLU A 77 1.60 -6.51 -3.04
C GLU A 77 0.24 -6.45 -2.34
N TYR A 78 0.26 -6.58 -1.01
CA TYR A 78 -0.87 -6.24 -0.16
C TYR A 78 -0.37 -5.31 0.95
N TYR A 79 -1.03 -4.17 1.12
CA TYR A 79 -0.66 -3.21 2.15
C TYR A 79 -1.88 -2.50 2.71
N THR A 80 -1.73 -2.07 3.95
CA THR A 80 -2.71 -1.28 4.68
C THR A 80 -2.06 0.00 5.15
N PHE A 81 -2.76 1.12 4.98
CA PHE A 81 -2.30 2.43 5.43
C PHE A 81 -3.45 3.20 6.09
N LEU A 82 -3.08 4.14 6.94
CA LEU A 82 -4.01 4.93 7.75
C LEU A 82 -3.88 6.41 7.40
N TYR A 83 -5.01 7.03 7.14
CA TYR A 83 -5.14 8.46 6.91
C TYR A 83 -5.79 9.15 8.10
N VAL A 84 -5.23 10.29 8.49
CA VAL A 84 -5.83 11.20 9.47
C VAL A 84 -6.95 11.97 8.77
N THR A 85 -8.20 11.71 9.16
CA THR A 85 -9.40 12.20 8.45
C THR A 85 -9.53 13.72 8.43
N ASP A 86 -8.89 14.43 9.36
CA ASP A 86 -8.87 15.91 9.36
C ASP A 86 -7.92 16.50 8.30
N ARG A 87 -6.95 15.70 7.81
CA ARG A 87 -5.93 16.15 6.86
C ARG A 87 -6.25 15.78 5.41
N ILE A 88 -7.14 14.81 5.21
CA ILE A 88 -7.42 14.22 3.91
C ILE A 88 -8.88 13.78 3.83
N ARG A 89 -9.43 13.88 2.63
CA ARG A 89 -10.73 13.35 2.25
C ARG A 89 -10.56 12.47 1.01
N TYR A 90 -11.28 11.35 0.95
CA TYR A 90 -11.42 10.58 -0.27
C TYR A 90 -12.58 11.14 -1.11
N SER A 91 -12.41 11.26 -2.43
CA SER A 91 -13.45 11.67 -3.36
C SER A 91 -13.28 10.88 -4.65
N PRO A 92 -14.21 9.97 -5.00
CA PRO A 92 -14.17 9.29 -6.28
C PRO A 92 -14.46 10.29 -7.42
N GLU A 93 -13.88 10.06 -8.59
CA GLU A 93 -14.37 10.70 -9.82
C GLU A 93 -15.77 10.16 -10.12
N LEU A 94 -16.71 11.07 -10.41
CA LEU A 94 -18.11 10.78 -10.72
C LEU A 94 -18.36 10.85 -12.22
#